data_AF-A0A2G1NX36-F1
#
_entry.id   AF-A0A2G1NX36-F1
#
_cell.length_a   1.000
_cell.length_b   1.000
_cell.length_c   1.000
_cell.angle_alpha   90.00
_cell.angle_beta   90.00
_cell.angle_gamma   90.00
#
_symmetry.space_group_name_H-M   'P 1'
#
loop_
_entity.id
_entity.type
_entity.pdbx_description
1 polymer ?
#
loop_
_entity_poly.entity_id
_entity_poly.type
_entity_poly.pdbx_seq_one_letter_code
_entity_poly.pdbx_strand_id
1 'polypeptide(L)' 'MCSVGDLPEIDMKEAHRSLKPKDYECLDCGRRFKGIGENVKCISCRSGNVRRLRLNPHQYHTQAPAGTTSGAS' A
#
# COMPACT_ATOMS: atom_id res chain seq x y z
N MET A 1 -20.03 -15.93 -33.57
CA MET A 1 -19.81 -16.69 -32.32
C MET A 1 -18.39 -16.40 -31.87
N CYS A 2 -18.23 -15.60 -30.83
CA CYS A 2 -16.92 -15.39 -30.22
C CYS A 2 -16.91 -16.21 -28.94
N SER A 3 -16.14 -17.30 -28.91
CA SER A 3 -15.86 -18.04 -27.68
C SER A 3 -15.07 -17.14 -26.76
N VAL A 4 -15.73 -16.57 -25.76
CA VAL A 4 -15.07 -15.96 -24.62
C VAL A 4 -14.56 -17.11 -23.75
N GLY A 5 -13.36 -17.57 -24.08
CA GLY A 5 -12.65 -18.56 -23.30
C GLY A 5 -12.37 -17.99 -21.91
N ASP A 6 -12.81 -18.76 -20.92
CA ASP A 6 -12.37 -18.80 -19.53
C ASP A 6 -11.15 -17.91 -19.24
N LEU A 7 -11.40 -16.76 -18.59
CA LEU A 7 -10.31 -16.05 -17.92
C LEU A 7 -9.81 -17.03 -16.85
N PRO A 8 -8.52 -17.42 -16.84
CA PRO A 8 -8.01 -18.09 -15.67
C PRO A 8 -8.31 -17.18 -14.48
N GLU A 9 -8.85 -17.77 -13.42
CA GLU A 9 -9.03 -17.13 -12.12
C GLU A 9 -7.62 -16.90 -11.55
N ILE A 10 -6.88 -15.97 -12.16
CA ILE A 10 -5.58 -15.53 -11.66
C ILE A 10 -5.93 -14.87 -10.34
N ASP A 11 -5.69 -15.57 -9.25
CA ASP A 11 -5.86 -15.09 -7.88
C ASP A 11 -5.05 -13.79 -7.76
N MET A 12 -5.71 -12.66 -8.05
CA MET A 12 -5.08 -11.34 -8.05
C MET A 12 -4.57 -10.97 -6.65
N LYS A 13 -4.95 -11.74 -5.63
CA LYS A 13 -4.47 -11.72 -4.25
C LYS A 13 -2.99 -12.05 -4.14
N GLU A 14 -2.45 -12.98 -4.94
CA GLU A 14 -1.04 -13.37 -4.85
C GLU A 14 -0.11 -12.33 -5.49
N ALA A 15 -0.49 -11.78 -6.66
CA ALA A 15 0.23 -10.67 -7.29
C ALA A 15 0.14 -9.36 -6.47
N HIS A 16 -0.99 -9.11 -5.78
CA HIS A 16 -1.15 -7.98 -4.87
C HIS A 16 -0.32 -8.09 -3.58
N ARG A 17 0.11 -9.29 -3.18
CA ARG A 17 0.85 -9.49 -1.92
C ARG A 17 2.27 -8.92 -2.01
N SER A 18 2.88 -9.03 -3.18
CA SER A 18 4.28 -8.62 -3.42
C SER A 18 4.46 -7.13 -3.68
N LEU A 19 3.39 -6.42 -4.06
CA LEU A 19 3.42 -4.99 -4.42
C LEU A 19 2.93 -4.06 -3.29
N LYS A 20 2.77 -4.56 -2.06
CA LYS A 20 2.31 -3.72 -0.95
C LYS A 20 3.35 -2.62 -0.66
N PRO A 21 2.94 -1.34 -0.67
CA PRO A 21 3.80 -0.25 -0.25
C PRO A 21 4.17 -0.44 1.22
N LYS A 22 5.47 -0.27 1.51
CA LYS A 22 6.04 -0.29 2.85
C LYS A 22 6.43 1.12 3.23
N ASP A 23 6.36 1.46 4.50
CA ASP A 23 6.79 2.76 4.98
C ASP A 23 8.31 2.76 5.23
N TYR A 24 8.93 3.90 4.94
CA TYR A 24 10.35 4.14 5.04
C TYR A 24 10.61 5.47 5.72
N GLU A 25 11.75 5.58 6.38
CA GLU A 25 12.28 6.80 6.98
C GLU A 25 13.68 7.05 6.43
N CYS A 26 13.93 8.23 5.89
CA CYS A 26 15.26 8.65 5.44
C CYS A 26 16.10 9.06 6.64
N LEU A 27 17.30 8.50 6.77
CA LEU A 27 18.20 8.77 7.89
C LEU A 27 19.06 10.03 7.68
N ASP A 28 19.13 10.57 6.46
CA ASP A 28 19.87 11.81 6.20
C ASP A 28 19.00 13.06 6.37
N CYS A 29 17.73 13.01 5.96
CA CYS A 29 16.83 14.16 6.02
C CYS A 29 15.62 13.98 6.96
N GLY A 30 15.50 12.81 7.60
CA GLY A 30 14.44 12.51 8.57
C GLY A 30 13.03 12.33 7.99
N ARG A 31 12.85 12.40 6.66
CA ARG A 31 11.52 12.34 6.06
C ARG A 31 10.99 10.91 5.99
N ARG A 32 9.71 10.74 6.33
CA ARG A 32 8.95 9.49 6.20
C ARG A 32 8.16 9.44 4.90
N PHE A 33 8.14 8.30 4.22
CA PHE A 33 7.45 8.13 2.94
C PHE A 33 7.18 6.65 2.66
N LYS A 34 6.28 6.36 1.70
CA LYS A 34 5.96 5.00 1.25
C LYS A 34 6.75 4.63 0.01
N GLY A 35 7.19 3.37 -0.08
CA GLY A 35 7.93 2.84 -1.21
C GLY A 35 7.62 1.37 -1.47
N ILE A 36 7.82 0.93 -2.72
CA ILE A 36 7.64 -0.46 -3.15
C ILE A 36 9.02 -1.05 -3.46
N GLY A 37 9.22 -2.32 -3.09
CA GLY A 37 10.48 -3.04 -3.34
C GLY A 37 11.56 -2.83 -2.26
N GLU A 38 12.80 -3.14 -2.63
CA GLU A 38 13.97 -3.18 -1.72
C GLU A 38 14.99 -2.06 -1.97
N ASN A 39 15.05 -1.51 -3.19
CA ASN A 39 15.99 -0.45 -3.59
C ASN A 39 15.35 0.95 -3.54
N VAL A 40 14.68 1.26 -2.42
CA VAL A 40 13.96 2.53 -2.26
C VAL A 40 14.94 3.67 -1.98
N LYS A 41 14.77 4.81 -2.64
CA LYS A 41 15.51 6.05 -2.38
C LYS A 41 14.60 7.13 -1.81
N CYS A 42 15.14 8.00 -0.97
CA CYS A 42 14.39 9.13 -0.43
C CYS A 42 13.94 10.08 -1.56
N ILE A 43 12.64 10.35 -1.65
CA ILE A 43 12.07 11.28 -2.63
C ILE A 43 12.47 12.75 -2.43
N SER A 44 13.07 13.09 -1.28
CA SER A 44 13.39 14.48 -0.93
C SER A 44 14.85 14.83 -1.07
N CYS A 45 15.76 13.96 -0.63
CA CYS A 45 17.21 14.19 -0.75
C CYS A 45 17.91 13.22 -1.72
N ARG A 46 17.17 12.27 -2.33
CA ARG A 46 17.70 11.23 -3.24
C ARG A 46 18.70 10.26 -2.61
N SER A 47 18.91 10.33 -1.30
CA SER A 47 19.78 9.39 -0.59
C SER A 47 19.21 7.97 -0.59
N GLY A 48 20.12 6.98 -0.62
CA GLY A 48 19.82 5.57 -0.40
C GLY A 48 19.82 5.15 1.08
N ASN A 49 20.15 6.07 2.01
CA ASN A 49 20.20 5.79 3.44
C ASN A 49 18.79 5.84 4.06
N VAL A 50 17.99 4.80 3.78
CA VAL A 50 16.59 4.70 4.21
C VAL A 50 16.37 3.44 5.06
N ARG A 51 15.55 3.56 6.10
CA ARG A 51 15.16 2.47 6.99
C ARG A 51 13.70 2.10 6.75
N ARG A 52 13.44 0.81 6.51
CA ARG A 52 12.06 0.29 6.44
C ARG A 52 11.41 0.31 7.82
N LEU A 53 10.26 0.97 7.92
CA LEU A 53 9.40 0.92 9.08
C LEU A 53 8.49 -0.32 8.95
N ARG A 54 8.56 -1.23 9.92
CA ARG A 54 7.61 -2.35 9.96
C ARG A 54 6.29 -1.85 10.52
N LEU A 55 5.35 -1.47 9.67
CA LEU A 55 3.95 -1.34 10.08
C LEU A 55 3.35 -2.73 10.21
N ASN A 56 2.71 -2.95 11.36
CA ASN A 56 1.96 -4.16 11.62
C ASN A 56 0.70 -4.14 10.72
N PRO A 57 0.60 -4.99 9.69
CA PRO A 57 -0.43 -4.88 8.65
C PRO A 57 -1.84 -5.21 9.15
N HIS A 58 -2.01 -5.56 10.43
CA HIS A 58 -3.29 -5.95 11.01
C HIS A 58 -4.18 -4.78 11.49
N GLN A 59 -3.75 -3.53 11.33
CA GLN A 59 -4.53 -2.36 11.80
C GLN A 59 -5.31 -1.60 10.71
N TYR A 60 -5.28 -2.01 9.44
CA TYR A 60 -6.03 -1.31 8.39
C TYR A 60 -7.49 -1.81 8.21
N HIS A 61 -7.88 -2.89 8.88
CA HIS A 61 -9.28 -3.29 8.96
C HIS A 61 -9.84 -2.78 10.28
N THR A 62 -10.35 -1.55 10.32
CA THR A 62 -11.61 -1.13 10.99
C THR A 62 -11.71 0.40 10.91
N GLN A 63 -12.10 0.92 9.75
CA GLN A 63 -12.82 2.20 9.72
C GLN A 63 -13.76 2.17 8.52
N ALA A 64 -14.90 1.49 8.68
CA ALA A 64 -16.08 1.89 7.93
C ALA A 64 -16.47 3.28 8.45
N PRO A 65 -16.69 4.28 7.59
CA PRO A 65 -17.20 5.57 8.04
C PRO A 65 -18.61 5.33 8.62
N ALA A 66 -18.83 5.76 9.86
CA ALA A 66 -20.17 5.92 10.38
C ALA A 66 -20.88 6.94 9.48
N GLY A 67 -21.70 6.44 8.55
CA GLY A 67 -22.65 7.26 7.82
C GLY A 67 -23.68 7.78 8.80
N THR A 68 -23.46 8.98 9.33
CA THR A 68 -24.52 9.78 9.94
C THR A 68 -25.51 10.15 8.83
N THR A 69 -26.58 9.37 8.69
CA THR A 69 -27.78 9.83 8.00
C THR A 69 -28.48 10.83 8.92
N SER A 70 -28.10 12.09 8.78
CA SER A 70 -28.92 13.20 9.21
C SER A 70 -30.18 13.24 8.35
N GLY A 71 -31.36 13.18 8.95
CA GLY A 71 -32.62 13.58 8.30
C GLY A 71 -33.65 12.48 8.10
N ALA A 72 -34.58 12.36 9.06
CA ALA A 72 -35.98 12.14 8.75
C ALA A 72 -36.79 13.04 9.70
N SER A 73 -37.41 14.05 9.09
CA SER A 73 -38.48 14.87 9.66
C SER A 73 -39.76 14.07 9.84
#